data_AF-G1UWE0-F1
#
_entry.id   AF-G1UWE0-F1
#
_cell.length_a   1.000
_cell.length_b   1.000
_cell.length_c   1.000
_cell.angle_alpha   90.00
_cell.angle_beta   90.00
_cell.angle_gamma   90.00
#
_symmetry.space_group_name_H-M   'P 1'
#
loop_
_entity.id
_entity.type
_entity.pdbx_description
1 polymer ?
#
loop_
_entity_poly.entity_id
_entity_poly.type
_entity_poly.pdbx_seq_one_letter_code
_entity_poly.pdbx_strand_id
1 'polypeptide(L)' 'MERVNGVSYTPKILKSMREICEEMGVGAKVVRRWAACGAPIAVEGSKRNARYSAEAVRLQLWRESLGKGQAGELSPGP' A
#
# COMPACT_ATOMS: atom_id res chain seq x y z
N MET A 1 -9.06 -11.48 -38.49
CA MET A 1 -9.44 -10.92 -37.18
C MET A 1 -8.26 -11.13 -36.25
N GLU A 2 -7.41 -10.12 -36.07
CA GLU A 2 -6.26 -10.21 -35.14
C GLU A 2 -6.77 -10.33 -33.71
N ARG A 3 -6.25 -11.29 -32.96
CA ARG A 3 -6.52 -11.40 -31.52
C ARG A 3 -5.66 -10.35 -30.82
N VAL A 4 -6.29 -9.29 -30.32
CA VAL A 4 -5.65 -8.38 -29.38
C VAL A 4 -5.51 -9.13 -28.05
N ASN A 5 -4.33 -9.67 -27.76
CA ASN A 5 -4.02 -10.22 -26.45
C ASN A 5 -3.91 -9.07 -25.44
N GLY A 6 -5.04 -8.68 -24.85
CA GLY A 6 -5.09 -7.64 -23.84
C GLY A 6 -4.47 -8.11 -22.52
N VAL A 7 -3.52 -7.33 -22.00
CA VAL A 7 -3.08 -7.46 -20.60
C VAL A 7 -4.04 -6.64 -19.73
N SER A 8 -4.63 -7.28 -18.71
CA SER A 8 -5.51 -6.60 -17.76
C SER A 8 -4.89 -6.60 -16.37
N TYR A 9 -5.15 -5.51 -15.63
CA TYR A 9 -4.82 -5.43 -14.22
C TYR A 9 -6.02 -5.85 -13.38
N THR A 10 -5.82 -6.83 -12.51
CA THR A 10 -6.81 -7.23 -11.51
C THR A 10 -6.34 -6.77 -10.13
N PRO A 11 -6.98 -5.75 -9.52
CA PRO A 11 -6.58 -5.25 -8.20
C PRO A 11 -6.71 -6.31 -7.12
N LYS A 12 -5.70 -6.40 -6.24
CA LYS A 12 -5.76 -7.27 -5.06
C LYS A 12 -6.19 -6.44 -3.85
N ILE A 13 -7.42 -6.67 -3.41
CA ILE A 13 -7.99 -6.00 -2.23
C ILE A 13 -7.74 -6.86 -1.00
N LEU A 14 -6.96 -6.32 -0.07
CA LEU A 14 -6.69 -6.88 1.26
C LEU A 14 -7.79 -6.34 2.19
N LYS A 15 -8.62 -7.22 2.75
CA LYS A 15 -9.87 -6.87 3.46
C LYS A 15 -9.73 -6.88 4.98
N SER A 16 -8.55 -7.16 5.50
CA SER A 16 -8.31 -7.24 6.93
C SER A 16 -6.89 -6.83 7.31
N MET A 17 -6.71 -6.46 8.59
CA MET A 17 -5.38 -6.25 9.17
C MET A 17 -4.48 -7.48 8.96
N ARG A 18 -5.03 -8.69 9.07
CA ARG A 18 -4.30 -9.94 8.85
C ARG A 18 -3.78 -10.04 7.43
N GLU A 19 -4.64 -9.87 6.43
CA GLU A 19 -4.25 -9.91 5.02
C GLU A 19 -3.19 -8.86 4.68
N ILE A 20 -3.30 -7.65 5.25
CA ILE A 20 -2.28 -6.61 5.05
C ILE A 20 -0.94 -7.02 5.67
N CYS A 21 -0.95 -7.59 6.88
CA CYS A 21 0.27 -8.07 7.53
C CYS A 21 0.95 -9.19 6.74
N GLU A 22 0.17 -10.18 6.29
CA GLU A 22 0.64 -11.33 5.52
C GLU A 22 1.19 -10.91 4.16
N GLU A 23 0.47 -10.07 3.42
CA GLU A 23 0.89 -9.62 2.09
C GLU A 23 2.15 -8.76 2.14
N MET A 24 2.25 -7.88 3.13
CA MET A 24 3.34 -6.89 3.22
C MET A 24 4.53 -7.37 4.05
N GLY A 25 4.42 -8.52 4.73
CA GLY A 25 5.45 -9.07 5.60
C GLY A 25 5.73 -8.20 6.84
N VAL A 26 4.71 -7.56 7.41
CA VAL A 26 4.86 -6.64 8.56
C VAL A 26 3.87 -6.92 9.67
N GLY A 27 4.16 -6.43 10.88
CA GLY A 27 3.25 -6.53 12.03
C GLY A 27 2.17 -5.44 12.07
N ALA A 28 1.07 -5.72 12.75
CA ALA A 28 -0.08 -4.80 12.86
C ALA A 28 0.25 -3.41 13.43
N LYS A 29 1.30 -3.29 14.28
CA LYS A 29 1.78 -2.01 14.79
C LYS A 29 2.33 -1.12 13.67
N VAL A 30 3.03 -1.71 12.70
CA VAL A 30 3.57 -1.02 11.51
C VAL A 30 2.42 -0.57 10.62
N VAL A 31 1.45 -1.45 10.35
CA VAL A 31 0.27 -1.12 9.53
C VAL A 31 -0.53 0.04 10.13
N ARG A 32 -0.75 0.04 11.46
CA ARG A 32 -1.40 1.17 12.15
C ARG A 32 -0.61 2.48 12.01
N ARG A 33 0.72 2.41 12.09
CA ARG A 33 1.58 3.58 11.88
C ARG A 33 1.47 4.07 10.42
N TRP A 34 1.47 3.19 9.44
CA TRP A 34 1.29 3.55 8.04
C TRP A 34 -0.04 4.27 7.80
N ALA A 35 -1.14 3.73 8.32
CA ALA A 35 -2.45 4.39 8.24
C ALA A 35 -2.42 5.79 8.89
N ALA A 36 -1.80 5.93 10.06
CA ALA A 36 -1.62 7.23 10.72
C ALA A 36 -0.72 8.21 9.92
N CYS A 37 0.20 7.69 9.11
CA CYS A 37 1.05 8.47 8.20
C CYS A 37 0.43 8.71 6.82
N GLY A 38 -0.85 8.41 6.62
CA GLY A 38 -1.56 8.69 5.36
C GLY A 38 -1.32 7.65 4.26
N ALA A 39 -0.93 6.42 4.62
CA ALA A 39 -0.93 5.31 3.66
C ALA A 39 -2.35 5.08 3.10
N PRO A 40 -2.48 4.54 1.86
CA PRO A 40 -3.76 4.23 1.23
C PRO A 40 -4.41 2.99 1.86
N ILE A 41 -4.71 3.08 3.15
CA ILE A 41 -5.36 2.06 3.98
C ILE A 41 -6.66 2.68 4.48
N ALA A 42 -7.79 2.13 4.05
CA ALA A 42 -9.08 2.50 4.59
C ALA A 42 -9.21 1.95 6.01
N VAL A 43 -9.63 2.81 6.94
CA VAL A 43 -9.89 2.46 8.33
C VAL A 43 -11.31 2.88 8.67
N GLU A 44 -12.19 1.90 8.92
CA GLU A 44 -13.60 2.12 9.22
C GLU A 44 -13.93 1.66 10.65
N GLY A 45 -14.88 2.33 11.30
CA GLY A 45 -15.34 1.98 12.65
C GLY A 45 -14.54 2.65 13.78
N SER A 46 -14.87 2.33 15.03
CA SER A 46 -14.31 2.98 16.22
C SER A 46 -13.40 2.03 17.01
N LYS A 47 -12.24 2.54 17.43
CA LYS A 47 -11.23 1.94 18.35
C LYS A 47 -11.13 0.40 18.32
N ARG A 48 -12.01 -0.31 19.03
CA ARG A 48 -11.98 -1.78 19.18
C ARG A 48 -12.48 -2.55 17.94
N ASN A 49 -13.36 -1.95 17.13
CA ASN A 49 -13.99 -2.59 15.97
C ASN A 49 -13.49 -1.99 14.64
N ALA A 50 -12.27 -1.46 14.63
CA ALA A 50 -11.69 -0.88 13.44
C ALA A 50 -11.43 -1.95 12.37
N ARG A 51 -12.00 -1.76 11.18
CA ARG A 51 -11.77 -2.58 9.99
C ARG A 51 -10.73 -1.90 9.11
N TYR A 52 -9.82 -2.70 8.56
CA TYR A 52 -8.72 -2.23 7.74
C TYR A 52 -8.82 -2.88 6.38
N SER A 53 -8.70 -2.09 5.32
CA SER A 53 -8.58 -2.60 3.97
C SER A 53 -7.61 -1.76 3.15
N ALA A 54 -6.97 -2.39 2.17
CA ALA A 54 -6.02 -1.72 1.28
C ALA A 54 -5.99 -2.41 -0.08
N GLU A 55 -5.60 -1.66 -1.11
CA GLU A 55 -5.24 -2.21 -2.41
C GLU A 55 -3.72 -2.45 -2.41
N ALA A 56 -3.30 -3.67 -2.74
CA ALA A 56 -1.93 -4.13 -2.49
C ALA A 56 -0.88 -3.29 -3.24
N VAL A 57 -1.09 -3.03 -4.54
CA VAL A 57 -0.12 -2.29 -5.36
C VAL A 57 -0.01 -0.83 -4.92
N ARG A 58 -1.12 -0.16 -4.63
CA ARG A 58 -1.13 1.22 -4.14
C ARG A 58 -0.43 1.34 -2.80
N LEU A 59 -0.64 0.39 -1.89
CA LEU A 59 0.05 0.37 -0.61
C LEU A 59 1.56 0.17 -0.80
N GLN A 60 1.97 -0.70 -1.72
CA GLN A 60 3.37 -0.92 -2.05
C GLN A 60 4.03 0.34 -2.66
N LEU A 61 3.36 1.00 -3.62
CA LEU A 61 3.84 2.26 -4.21
C LEU A 61 4.03 3.37 -3.16
N TRP A 62 3.12 3.46 -2.18
CA TRP A 62 3.26 4.40 -1.07
C TRP A 62 4.46 4.06 -0.17
N ARG A 63 4.74 2.78 0.09
CA ARG A 63 5.92 2.38 0.88
C ARG A 63 7.22 2.78 0.20
N GLU A 64 7.29 2.62 -1.13
CA GLU A 64 8.46 2.97 -1.92
C GLU A 64 8.70 4.49 -1.95
N SER A 65 7.64 5.31 -1.91
CA SER A 65 7.79 6.77 -1.88
C SER A 65 8.40 7.28 -0.58
N LEU A 66 8.22 6.57 0.55
CA LEU A 66 8.90 6.90 1.81
C LEU A 66 10.42 6.75 1.72
N GLY A 67 10.92 5.80 0.92
CA GLY A 67 12.35 5.64 0.66
C GLY A 67 12.91 6.72 -0.27
N LYS A 68 12.07 7.23 -1.19
CA LYS A 68 12.45 8.31 -2.12
C LYS A 68 12.54 9.69 -1.45
N GLY A 69 11.87 9.90 -0.33
CA GLY A 69 12.04 11.10 0.50
C GLY A 69 13.46 11.28 1.06
N GLN A 70 14.31 10.24 1.01
CA GLN A 70 15.75 10.31 1.34
C GLN A 70 16.65 10.19 0.09
N ALA A 71 16.11 9.83 -1.07
CA ALA A 71 16.86 9.68 -2.33
C ALA A 71 16.67 10.87 -3.30
N GLY A 72 16.16 12.00 -2.79
CA GLY A 72 15.93 13.24 -3.54
C GLY A 72 17.09 14.24 -3.50
N GLU A 73 18.19 13.94 -2.81
CA GLU A 73 19.43 14.73 -2.86
C GLU A 73 20.47 14.03 -3.72
N LEU A 74 20.26 14.00 -5.03
CA LEU A 74 21.32 13.93 -6.02
C LEU A 74 20.77 14.59 -7.28
N SER A 75 20.82 15.92 -7.28
CA SER A 75 20.73 16.68 -8.51
C SER A 75 21.88 16.22 -9.42
N PRO A 76 21.64 15.80 -10.67
CA PRO A 76 22.71 15.77 -11.65
C PRO A 76 22.99 17.23 -11.99
N GLY A 77 24.14 17.73 -11.60
CA GLY A 77 24.58 19.05 -12.03
C GLY A 77 26.08 19.15 -12.05
N PRO A 78 26.61 20.11 -12.82
CA PRO A 78 26.37 20.38 -14.24
C PRO A 78 27.20 19.47 -15.16
#